data_AF-A0A562CPV8-F1
#
_entry.id   AF-A0A562CPV8-F1
#
_cell.length_a   1.000
_cell.length_b   1.000
_cell.length_c   1.000
_cell.angle_alpha   90.00
_cell.angle_beta   90.00
_cell.angle_gamma   90.00
#
_symmetry.space_group_name_H-M   'P 1'
#
loop_
_entity.id
_entity.type
_entity.pdbx_description
1 polymer ?
#
loop_
_entity_poly.entity_id
_entity_poly.type
_entity_poly.pdbx_seq_one_letter_code
_entity_poly.pdbx_strand_id
1 'polypeptide(L)'
;MGTIRRAATLGAITALSAAGLAAVPGAGHAVPTLQDGCDAAGITVTCTYTETGVGTFTIPDHVTELTIEAVGGDGGHGVVTGWPGYKGAAGGRGAHLTQTVPVPFSAGGNQVLAPGQTLTFEVGGNGRNGTYGEPVPGGANGGGAGGQNAGSGGGATEIFGPAPDPVLFVAPGGGGGSGFCHEDRRCGAGGDSGQAGGQGENAVSATPGAPGSPTGPGSGGIGGWNLSDFEGEAGADGGWGRGGDGGWAISHPNTTQYHSGGGGGGAGWPGGGGGGGGGRDGNGAGGGGGTSFSIFGPDAPTRTHGDGTPRVVFTYIDHRVDPPTVHTSPLPATTMTSPVTLGWSGTDAIPGIASYDVRYRKATWKANLGAWTTLLADTTTTTRNLNVARGGQVCYQARSRDGHGVTSPWSTERCTTLPLDDRALKASRGWKRVTGARFLYGTATTTNQKGRTLTLKGVPQGRAALVVTKARGSGALEVRYAGKVVKRFSLNGTTKHKAVVNLPPLKKGATITIRTTTRRPVRIDGIVVARK
;
A
#
# COMPACT_ATOMS: atom_id res chain seq x y z
N MET A 1 -94.02 -23.61 -6.14
CA MET A 1 -94.01 -22.75 -7.34
C MET A 1 -92.66 -22.06 -7.41
N GLY A 2 -91.92 -22.18 -8.52
CA GLY A 2 -90.64 -21.49 -8.72
C GLY A 2 -89.48 -22.42 -9.08
N THR A 3 -89.20 -22.53 -10.37
CA THR A 3 -88.36 -23.49 -11.09
C THR A 3 -86.89 -23.06 -11.32
N ILE A 4 -85.98 -24.06 -11.31
CA ILE A 4 -84.87 -24.31 -12.28
C ILE A 4 -83.63 -23.37 -12.29
N ARG A 5 -82.41 -23.91 -12.06
CA ARG A 5 -81.37 -24.24 -13.10
C ARG A 5 -80.03 -24.72 -12.47
N ARG A 6 -79.41 -25.72 -13.12
CA ARG A 6 -78.02 -26.23 -12.93
C ARG A 6 -77.01 -25.40 -13.75
N ALA A 7 -75.75 -25.30 -13.28
CA ALA A 7 -74.49 -25.33 -14.05
C ALA A 7 -73.30 -25.22 -13.05
N ALA A 8 -72.46 -26.24 -12.85
CA ALA A 8 -71.22 -26.54 -13.59
C ALA A 8 -70.22 -25.36 -13.65
N THR A 9 -68.99 -25.53 -13.13
CA THR A 9 -67.72 -25.76 -13.86
C THR A 9 -66.49 -25.20 -13.11
N LEU A 10 -65.33 -25.85 -13.35
CA LEU A 10 -63.94 -25.35 -13.35
C LEU A 10 -63.11 -25.41 -12.06
N GLY A 11 -62.16 -26.37 -12.09
CA GLY A 11 -61.06 -26.51 -11.15
C GLY A 11 -59.98 -25.45 -11.35
N ALA A 12 -59.39 -25.04 -10.23
CA ALA A 12 -58.24 -24.15 -10.18
C ALA A 12 -56.94 -24.96 -10.16
N ILE A 13 -56.12 -24.77 -11.19
CA ILE A 13 -54.72 -25.19 -11.25
C ILE A 13 -53.91 -24.14 -10.50
N THR A 14 -53.34 -24.50 -9.36
CA THR A 14 -52.36 -23.67 -8.63
C THR A 14 -51.02 -23.67 -9.37
N ALA A 15 -50.69 -22.56 -10.02
CA ALA A 15 -49.37 -22.28 -10.56
C ALA A 15 -48.43 -21.88 -9.42
N LEU A 16 -47.42 -22.71 -9.15
CA LEU A 16 -46.30 -22.39 -8.26
C LEU A 16 -45.40 -21.35 -8.96
N SER A 17 -45.42 -20.11 -8.48
CA SER A 17 -44.54 -19.04 -8.94
C SER A 17 -43.11 -19.30 -8.46
N ALA A 18 -42.18 -19.47 -9.40
CA ALA A 18 -40.75 -19.51 -9.12
C ALA A 18 -40.28 -18.09 -8.74
N ALA A 19 -40.07 -17.85 -7.44
CA ALA A 19 -39.38 -16.66 -6.97
C ALA A 19 -37.90 -16.75 -7.37
N GLY A 20 -37.51 -15.99 -8.40
CA GLY A 20 -36.12 -15.80 -8.77
C GLY A 20 -35.41 -15.02 -7.67
N LEU A 21 -34.43 -15.67 -7.02
CA LEU A 21 -33.45 -14.99 -6.18
C LEU A 21 -32.63 -14.06 -7.07
N ALA A 22 -32.95 -12.78 -7.06
CA ALA A 22 -32.11 -11.75 -7.67
C ALA A 22 -30.82 -11.66 -6.85
N ALA A 23 -29.68 -11.93 -7.48
CA ALA A 23 -28.38 -11.69 -6.88
C ALA A 23 -28.25 -10.18 -6.63
N VAL A 24 -28.22 -9.77 -5.35
CA VAL A 24 -27.86 -8.40 -4.97
C VAL A 24 -26.41 -8.21 -5.41
N PRO A 25 -26.09 -7.31 -6.35
CA PRO A 25 -24.71 -6.97 -6.63
C PRO A 25 -24.11 -6.50 -5.30
N GLY A 26 -23.04 -7.17 -4.85
CA GLY A 26 -22.34 -6.78 -3.63
C GLY A 26 -21.99 -5.30 -3.75
N ALA A 27 -22.47 -4.49 -2.81
CA ALA A 27 -22.11 -3.09 -2.74
C ALA A 27 -20.59 -3.02 -2.78
N GLY A 28 -20.04 -2.53 -3.89
CA GLY A 28 -18.63 -2.20 -3.92
C GLY A 28 -18.42 -1.22 -2.78
N HIS A 29 -17.57 -1.56 -1.81
CA HIS A 29 -17.17 -0.61 -0.80
C HIS A 29 -16.66 0.61 -1.54
N ALA A 30 -17.38 1.73 -1.41
CA ALA A 30 -16.95 2.98 -2.02
C ALA A 30 -15.53 3.23 -1.53
N VAL A 31 -14.61 3.48 -2.45
CA VAL A 31 -13.24 3.85 -2.08
C VAL A 31 -13.39 5.04 -1.14
N PRO A 32 -12.86 4.96 0.09
CA PRO A 32 -12.98 6.04 1.04
C PRO A 32 -12.47 7.33 0.41
N THR A 33 -13.27 8.39 0.47
CA THR A 33 -12.82 9.70 0.02
C THR A 33 -11.61 10.10 0.85
N LEU A 34 -10.49 10.37 0.18
CA LEU A 34 -9.29 10.86 0.85
C LEU A 34 -9.54 12.26 1.41
N GLN A 35 -8.80 12.63 2.45
CA GLN A 35 -8.85 13.98 3.00
C GLN A 35 -8.23 14.98 2.03
N ASP A 36 -8.58 16.26 2.16
CA ASP A 36 -7.98 17.32 1.35
C ASP A 36 -6.45 17.35 1.54
N GLY A 37 -5.74 17.53 0.42
CA GLY A 37 -4.27 17.47 0.38
C GLY A 37 -3.68 16.06 0.32
N CYS A 38 -4.50 15.00 0.31
CA CYS A 38 -4.05 13.61 0.23
C CYS A 38 -4.20 12.99 -1.16
N ASP A 39 -3.14 12.32 -1.61
CA ASP A 39 -3.10 11.52 -2.84
C ASP A 39 -2.70 10.06 -2.53
N ALA A 40 -3.25 9.11 -3.29
CA ALA A 40 -2.93 7.69 -3.17
C ALA A 40 -2.11 7.16 -4.35
N ALA A 41 -1.03 6.45 -4.04
CA ALA A 41 -0.20 5.72 -4.98
C ALA A 41 -0.14 4.24 -4.59
N GLY A 42 -1.05 3.43 -5.13
CA GLY A 42 -1.23 2.05 -4.69
C GLY A 42 -1.86 1.99 -3.30
N ILE A 43 -1.16 1.38 -2.34
CA ILE A 43 -1.60 1.30 -0.93
C ILE A 43 -1.03 2.45 -0.08
N THR A 44 -0.09 3.24 -0.61
CA THR A 44 0.51 4.37 0.10
C THR A 44 -0.34 5.61 -0.11
N VAL A 45 -0.69 6.30 0.97
CA VAL A 45 -1.35 7.61 0.93
C VAL A 45 -0.39 8.66 1.48
N THR A 46 -0.28 9.77 0.78
CA THR A 46 0.56 10.92 1.16
C THR A 46 -0.28 12.17 1.18
N CYS A 47 -0.30 12.85 2.32
CA CYS A 47 -1.02 14.11 2.55
C CYS A 47 -0.03 15.25 2.73
N THR A 48 -0.01 16.23 1.84
CA THR A 48 0.97 17.32 1.82
C THR A 48 0.30 18.67 2.05
N TYR A 49 0.81 19.42 3.02
CA TYR A 49 0.30 20.74 3.39
C TYR A 49 1.44 21.76 3.34
N THR A 50 1.36 22.72 2.41
CA THR A 50 2.38 23.76 2.18
C THR A 50 1.88 25.17 2.48
N GLU A 51 0.58 25.35 2.68
CA GLU A 51 0.00 26.64 3.03
C GLU A 51 0.40 27.01 4.46
N THR A 52 1.02 28.18 4.61
CA THR A 52 1.39 28.73 5.91
C THR A 52 0.15 28.97 6.78
N GLY A 53 0.24 28.59 8.05
CA GLY A 53 -0.85 28.72 9.02
C GLY A 53 -1.37 27.37 9.52
N VAL A 54 -2.53 27.40 10.16
CA VAL A 54 -3.09 26.25 10.89
C VAL A 54 -3.88 25.34 9.95
N GLY A 55 -3.67 24.03 10.06
CA GLY A 55 -4.44 23.00 9.39
C GLY A 55 -4.71 21.80 10.31
N THR A 56 -5.47 20.83 9.78
CA THR A 56 -5.84 19.62 10.53
C THR A 56 -5.66 18.37 9.67
N PHE A 57 -5.27 17.27 10.30
CA PHE A 57 -5.18 15.95 9.69
C PHE A 57 -5.82 14.90 10.59
N THR A 58 -6.80 14.14 10.09
CA THR A 58 -7.41 13.05 10.86
C THR A 58 -6.75 11.73 10.53
N ILE A 59 -6.18 11.05 11.53
CA ILE A 59 -5.60 9.73 11.34
C ILE A 59 -6.72 8.75 11.00
N PRO A 60 -6.72 8.09 9.84
CA PRO A 60 -7.80 7.15 9.52
C PRO A 60 -7.84 5.95 10.48
N ASP A 61 -9.05 5.44 10.77
CA ASP A 61 -9.29 4.37 11.78
C ASP A 61 -8.51 3.06 11.59
N HIS A 62 -7.99 2.82 10.39
CA HIS A 62 -7.30 1.58 10.00
C HIS A 62 -5.79 1.74 9.92
N VAL A 63 -5.27 2.95 10.16
CA VAL A 63 -3.84 3.23 10.09
C VAL A 63 -3.15 2.71 11.35
N THR A 64 -2.16 1.85 11.15
CA THR A 64 -1.35 1.26 12.24
C THR A 64 0.04 1.88 12.36
N GLU A 65 0.44 2.71 11.39
CA GLU A 65 1.72 3.39 11.34
C GLU A 65 1.58 4.69 10.55
N LEU A 66 2.18 5.76 11.05
CA LEU A 66 2.16 7.09 10.45
C LEU A 66 3.59 7.63 10.33
N THR A 67 4.00 7.94 9.10
CA THR A 67 5.22 8.70 8.85
C THR A 67 4.88 10.18 8.79
N ILE A 68 5.57 10.96 9.62
CA ILE A 68 5.42 12.40 9.74
C ILE A 68 6.70 13.04 9.23
N GLU A 69 6.56 13.96 8.30
CA GLU A 69 7.61 14.86 7.84
C GLU A 69 7.20 16.31 8.10
N ALA A 70 8.13 17.11 8.61
CA ALA A 70 7.94 18.54 8.82
C ALA A 70 9.18 19.31 8.38
N VAL A 71 8.97 20.44 7.70
CA VAL A 71 10.03 21.34 7.26
C VAL A 71 9.74 22.75 7.79
N GLY A 72 10.69 23.31 8.53
CA GLY A 72 10.63 24.69 9.03
C GLY A 72 11.08 25.72 7.99
N GLY A 73 10.73 26.98 8.21
CA GLY A 73 11.10 28.11 7.37
C GLY A 73 12.59 28.39 7.34
N ASP A 74 13.12 28.69 6.15
CA ASP A 74 14.44 29.29 6.02
C ASP A 74 14.40 30.74 6.49
N GLY A 75 15.49 31.24 7.05
CA GLY A 75 15.68 32.66 7.33
C GLY A 75 15.86 33.44 6.02
N GLY A 76 15.42 34.70 6.04
CA GLY A 76 15.65 35.62 4.93
C GLY A 76 17.12 36.00 4.80
N HIS A 77 17.52 36.32 3.58
CA HIS A 77 18.83 36.90 3.28
C HIS A 77 18.87 38.39 3.65
N GLY A 78 20.06 38.92 3.93
CA GLY A 78 20.29 40.37 3.95
C GLY A 78 19.99 41.01 2.61
N VAL A 79 19.75 42.33 2.60
CA VAL A 79 19.50 43.09 1.37
C VAL A 79 20.69 42.99 0.41
N VAL A 80 20.41 42.95 -0.89
CA VAL A 80 21.41 43.11 -1.95
C VAL A 80 21.28 44.53 -2.49
N THR A 81 22.25 45.40 -2.20
CA THR A 81 22.15 46.85 -2.46
C THR A 81 22.39 47.24 -3.92
N GLY A 82 22.76 46.29 -4.79
CA GLY A 82 23.15 46.55 -6.18
C GLY A 82 24.45 47.33 -6.32
N TRP A 83 25.15 47.59 -5.21
CA TRP A 83 26.41 48.32 -5.20
C TRP A 83 27.56 47.36 -5.50
N PRO A 84 28.50 47.73 -6.39
CA PRO A 84 29.64 46.87 -6.71
C PRO A 84 30.43 46.50 -5.44
N GLY A 85 30.70 45.20 -5.26
CA GLY A 85 31.47 44.70 -4.13
C GLY A 85 30.67 44.47 -2.86
N TYR A 86 29.33 44.50 -2.89
CA TYR A 86 28.49 44.21 -1.73
C TYR A 86 27.51 43.06 -1.98
N LYS A 87 27.34 42.20 -0.96
CA LYS A 87 26.41 41.07 -0.95
C LYS A 87 25.54 41.06 0.30
N GLY A 88 24.37 40.44 0.23
CA GLY A 88 23.54 40.16 1.40
C GLY A 88 24.06 38.93 2.15
N ALA A 89 24.00 38.94 3.48
CA ALA A 89 24.32 37.75 4.25
C ALA A 89 23.28 36.65 4.00
N ALA A 90 23.71 35.39 3.95
CA ALA A 90 22.79 34.27 3.78
C ALA A 90 21.90 34.09 5.01
N GLY A 91 20.61 33.81 4.83
CA GLY A 91 19.78 33.28 5.90
C GLY A 91 20.16 31.83 6.23
N GLY A 92 19.89 31.42 7.47
CA GLY A 92 20.05 30.04 7.90
C GLY A 92 18.91 29.16 7.42
N ARG A 93 19.17 27.87 7.22
CA ARG A 93 18.16 26.89 6.80
C ARG A 93 17.33 26.40 7.97
N GLY A 94 16.03 26.20 7.73
CA GLY A 94 15.14 25.49 8.64
C GLY A 94 15.57 24.04 8.86
N ALA A 95 14.87 23.32 9.75
CA ALA A 95 15.04 21.89 9.88
C ALA A 95 14.11 21.14 8.92
N HIS A 96 14.57 19.98 8.44
CA HIS A 96 13.74 18.95 7.85
C HIS A 96 13.81 17.71 8.75
N LEU A 97 12.67 17.34 9.31
CA LEU A 97 12.52 16.21 10.21
C LEU A 97 11.59 15.15 9.61
N THR A 98 11.97 13.88 9.72
CA THR A 98 11.12 12.74 9.35
C THR A 98 11.14 11.71 10.46
N GLN A 99 9.95 11.19 10.81
CA GLN A 99 9.80 10.12 11.78
C GLN A 99 8.60 9.22 11.48
N THR A 100 8.79 7.91 11.63
CA THR A 100 7.72 6.91 11.54
C THR A 100 7.31 6.48 12.94
N VAL A 101 6.00 6.51 13.22
CA VAL A 101 5.43 6.28 14.55
C VAL A 101 4.32 5.23 14.47
N PRO A 102 4.27 4.23 15.37
CA PRO A 102 3.15 3.29 15.42
C PRO A 102 1.85 4.00 15.82
N VAL A 103 0.71 3.47 15.41
CA VAL A 103 -0.62 3.97 15.79
C VAL A 103 -1.45 2.79 16.32
N PRO A 104 -1.92 2.81 17.58
CA PRO A 104 -1.79 3.92 18.54
C PRO A 104 -0.39 4.05 19.13
N PHE A 105 -0.02 5.27 19.52
CA PHE A 105 1.19 5.59 20.26
C PHE A 105 0.86 6.22 21.61
N SER A 106 1.57 5.83 22.65
CA SER A 106 1.43 6.40 24.00
C SER A 106 2.76 6.86 24.55
N ALA A 107 2.80 8.06 25.13
CA ALA A 107 3.96 8.60 25.84
C ALA A 107 3.55 9.08 27.23
N GLY A 108 4.35 8.78 28.25
CA GLY A 108 4.05 9.16 29.63
C GLY A 108 2.73 8.58 30.18
N GLY A 109 2.26 7.46 29.62
CA GLY A 109 0.97 6.83 30.00
C GLY A 109 -0.27 7.44 29.33
N ASN A 110 -0.12 8.49 28.53
CA ASN A 110 -1.20 9.10 27.76
C ASN A 110 -1.16 8.64 26.30
N GLN A 111 -2.33 8.37 25.72
CA GLN A 111 -2.44 8.08 24.30
C GLN A 111 -2.27 9.37 23.51
N VAL A 112 -1.22 9.42 22.70
CA VAL A 112 -0.78 10.60 21.96
C VAL A 112 -1.25 10.54 20.50
N LEU A 113 -1.23 9.34 19.90
CA LEU A 113 -1.80 9.08 18.58
C LEU A 113 -2.80 7.93 18.69
N ALA A 114 -3.96 8.08 18.07
CA ALA A 114 -5.00 7.08 18.00
C ALA A 114 -5.61 7.06 16.59
N PRO A 115 -6.09 5.89 16.11
CA PRO A 115 -6.94 5.86 14.93
C PRO A 115 -8.20 6.73 15.17
N GLY A 116 -8.61 7.48 14.15
CA GLY A 116 -9.74 8.42 14.20
C GLY A 116 -9.43 9.77 14.83
N GLN A 117 -8.22 9.96 15.37
CA GLN A 117 -7.83 11.20 16.05
C GLN A 117 -7.49 12.30 15.04
N THR A 118 -7.99 13.52 15.28
CA THR A 118 -7.58 14.72 14.54
C THR A 118 -6.36 15.36 15.19
N LEU A 119 -5.30 15.51 14.40
CA LEU A 119 -4.12 16.30 14.71
C LEU A 119 -4.31 17.72 14.19
N THR A 120 -3.79 18.70 14.93
CA THR A 120 -3.66 20.07 14.46
C THR A 120 -2.20 20.29 14.08
N PHE A 121 -1.93 21.07 13.05
CA PHE A 121 -0.58 21.46 12.69
C PHE A 121 -0.55 22.93 12.30
N GLU A 122 0.62 23.55 12.41
CA GLU A 122 0.88 24.90 11.92
C GLU A 122 2.13 24.90 11.03
N VAL A 123 1.98 25.27 9.76
CA VAL A 123 3.10 25.37 8.81
C VAL A 123 3.75 26.74 8.94
N GLY A 124 5.04 26.76 9.22
CA GLY A 124 5.81 28.00 9.35
C GLY A 124 6.00 28.74 8.02
N GLY A 125 6.30 30.03 8.10
CA GLY A 125 6.67 30.82 6.92
C GLY A 125 8.19 30.96 6.76
N ASN A 126 8.68 31.07 5.53
CA ASN A 126 10.04 31.55 5.30
C ASN A 126 10.19 33.00 5.78
N GLY A 127 11.37 33.33 6.29
CA GLY A 127 11.77 34.69 6.57
C GLY A 127 11.83 35.51 5.28
N ARG A 128 11.53 36.80 5.41
CA ARG A 128 11.64 37.78 4.32
C ARG A 128 13.07 38.27 4.21
N ASN A 129 13.53 38.44 2.96
CA ASN A 129 14.80 39.11 2.68
C ASN A 129 14.76 40.56 3.13
N GLY A 130 15.90 41.06 3.60
CA GLY A 130 16.05 42.43 4.05
C GLY A 130 15.70 43.44 2.96
N THR A 131 15.08 44.54 3.38
CA THR A 131 14.81 45.70 2.52
C THR A 131 15.61 46.89 3.00
N TYR A 132 15.96 47.77 2.08
CA TYR A 132 16.81 48.91 2.42
C TYR A 132 16.03 49.88 3.33
N GLY A 133 16.60 50.21 4.50
CA GLY A 133 16.01 51.22 5.38
C GLY A 133 14.92 50.70 6.32
N GLU A 134 14.38 49.51 6.08
CA GLU A 134 13.21 49.01 6.79
C GLU A 134 13.46 47.62 7.42
N PRO A 135 12.92 47.37 8.63
CA PRO A 135 12.87 46.05 9.20
C PRO A 135 11.86 45.21 8.41
N VAL A 136 12.11 43.90 8.31
CA VAL A 136 11.19 42.98 7.66
C VAL A 136 10.60 42.02 8.70
N PRO A 137 9.28 41.77 8.68
CA PRO A 137 8.68 40.87 9.65
C PRO A 137 9.16 39.43 9.45
N GLY A 138 9.25 38.69 10.55
CA GLY A 138 9.57 37.27 10.57
C GLY A 138 8.61 36.39 9.78
N GLY A 139 9.09 35.19 9.47
CA GLY A 139 8.25 34.11 8.98
C GLY A 139 7.12 33.82 9.98
N ALA A 140 5.95 33.47 9.45
CA ALA A 140 4.80 33.09 10.26
C ALA A 140 5.11 31.90 11.17
N ASN A 141 4.41 31.78 12.30
CA ASN A 141 4.71 30.84 13.38
C ASN A 141 6.13 31.02 13.98
N GLY A 142 6.41 32.24 14.42
CA GLY A 142 7.51 32.47 15.36
C GLY A 142 8.83 33.00 14.80
N GLY A 143 8.92 33.45 13.55
CA GLY A 143 10.13 34.13 13.07
C GLY A 143 10.36 35.50 13.74
N GLY A 144 11.60 35.82 14.10
CA GLY A 144 12.00 37.15 14.57
C GLY A 144 12.14 38.14 13.42
N ALA A 145 11.76 39.41 13.63
CA ALA A 145 11.92 40.45 12.62
C ALA A 145 13.40 40.76 12.37
N GLY A 146 13.77 41.00 11.11
CA GLY A 146 15.12 41.46 10.77
C GLY A 146 15.30 42.92 11.16
N GLY A 147 16.49 43.28 11.64
CA GLY A 147 16.89 44.68 11.76
C GLY A 147 16.99 45.36 10.39
N GLN A 148 17.30 46.65 10.36
CA GLN A 148 17.44 47.41 9.12
C GLN A 148 18.38 46.71 8.11
N ASN A 149 17.94 46.51 6.87
CA ASN A 149 18.70 45.84 5.80
C ASN A 149 18.92 44.33 6.01
N ALA A 150 18.54 43.76 7.14
CA ALA A 150 18.78 42.36 7.49
C ALA A 150 17.59 41.47 7.11
N GLY A 151 17.88 40.20 6.88
CA GLY A 151 16.85 39.19 6.72
C GLY A 151 16.19 38.85 8.06
N SER A 152 14.92 38.46 8.00
CA SER A 152 14.17 38.00 9.18
C SER A 152 14.31 36.50 9.40
N GLY A 153 14.00 36.02 10.60
CA GLY A 153 14.03 34.60 10.93
C GLY A 153 12.88 33.82 10.29
N GLY A 154 13.13 32.54 10.00
CA GLY A 154 12.11 31.60 9.54
C GLY A 154 11.22 31.11 10.68
N GLY A 155 9.99 30.75 10.33
CA GLY A 155 8.98 30.19 11.22
C GLY A 155 9.15 28.69 11.46
N ALA A 156 8.57 28.20 12.54
CA ALA A 156 8.54 26.78 12.86
C ALA A 156 7.34 26.07 12.21
N THR A 157 7.53 24.81 11.86
CA THR A 157 6.43 23.91 11.51
C THR A 157 6.19 22.93 12.64
N GLU A 158 4.97 22.93 13.17
CA GLU A 158 4.62 22.24 14.42
C GLU A 158 3.39 21.35 14.25
N ILE A 159 3.36 20.24 14.98
CA ILE A 159 2.25 19.29 15.00
C ILE A 159 1.85 19.04 16.45
N PHE A 160 0.55 19.13 16.70
CA PHE A 160 -0.07 19.07 18.02
C PHE A 160 -1.02 17.86 18.10
N GLY A 161 -1.02 17.21 19.27
CA GLY A 161 -2.07 16.26 19.63
C GLY A 161 -3.38 16.97 19.96
N PRO A 162 -4.43 16.23 20.34
CA PRO A 162 -5.67 16.80 20.85
C PRO A 162 -5.46 17.40 22.24
N ALA A 163 -6.29 18.41 22.55
CA ALA A 163 -6.25 19.15 23.80
C ALA A 163 -6.18 18.24 25.05
N PRO A 164 -5.35 18.59 26.06
CA PRO A 164 -4.57 19.83 26.20
C PRO A 164 -3.12 19.68 25.65
N ASP A 165 -2.99 19.45 24.35
CA ASP A 165 -1.87 19.68 23.43
C ASP A 165 -0.44 19.52 23.98
N PRO A 166 0.09 18.30 24.09
CA PRO A 166 1.53 18.13 23.93
C PRO A 166 1.89 18.48 22.47
N VAL A 167 2.80 19.43 22.29
CA VAL A 167 3.56 19.55 21.05
C VAL A 167 4.16 18.18 20.76
N LEU A 168 3.91 17.62 19.58
CA LEU A 168 4.36 16.27 19.23
C LEU A 168 5.66 16.29 18.45
N PHE A 169 5.78 17.27 17.55
CA PHE A 169 6.80 17.31 16.51
C PHE A 169 7.03 18.76 16.09
N VAL A 170 8.30 19.20 16.06
CA VAL A 170 8.68 20.59 15.73
C VAL A 170 9.86 20.59 14.79
N ALA A 171 9.65 21.06 13.56
CA ALA A 171 10.70 21.43 12.63
C ALA A 171 10.97 22.95 12.73
N PRO A 172 12.06 23.38 13.40
CA PRO A 172 12.33 24.79 13.65
C PRO A 172 12.73 25.58 12.41
N GLY A 173 12.57 26.90 12.50
CA GLY A 173 13.05 27.85 11.50
C GLY A 173 14.53 28.20 11.62
N GLY A 174 15.13 28.63 10.51
CA GLY A 174 16.49 29.16 10.44
C GLY A 174 16.57 30.64 10.81
N GLY A 175 17.73 31.09 11.28
CA GLY A 175 17.96 32.49 11.63
C GLY A 175 18.09 33.41 10.41
N GLY A 176 17.74 34.68 10.56
CA GLY A 176 17.90 35.70 9.50
C GLY A 176 19.37 36.06 9.29
N GLY A 177 19.75 36.28 8.02
CA GLY A 177 21.06 36.83 7.69
C GLY A 177 21.16 38.29 8.10
N SER A 178 22.34 38.76 8.51
CA SER A 178 22.62 40.17 8.76
C SER A 178 22.34 41.04 7.53
N GLY A 179 22.51 42.36 7.68
CA GLY A 179 22.54 43.28 6.54
C GLY A 179 23.60 42.97 5.46
N PHE A 180 23.77 43.91 4.53
CA PHE A 180 24.79 43.77 3.49
C PHE A 180 26.21 43.93 4.04
N CYS A 181 27.16 43.33 3.35
CA CYS A 181 28.59 43.27 3.69
C CYS A 181 29.41 43.37 2.41
N HIS A 182 30.67 43.79 2.52
CA HIS A 182 31.59 43.76 1.38
C HIS A 182 31.87 42.30 0.95
N GLU A 183 32.02 42.04 -0.35
CA GLU A 183 32.20 40.70 -0.92
C GLU A 183 33.44 39.98 -0.36
N ASP A 184 34.50 40.75 -0.13
CA ASP A 184 35.77 40.30 0.49
C ASP A 184 35.69 40.07 2.00
N ARG A 185 34.52 40.34 2.62
CA ARG A 185 34.33 40.22 4.06
C ARG A 185 33.40 39.06 4.44
N ARG A 186 33.54 38.57 5.68
CA ARG A 186 32.58 37.65 6.29
C ARG A 186 31.34 38.41 6.75
N CYS A 187 30.20 37.89 6.34
CA CYS A 187 28.89 38.42 6.67
C CYS A 187 28.31 37.60 7.81
N GLY A 188 27.49 38.23 8.66
CA GLY A 188 26.78 37.52 9.72
C GLY A 188 25.67 36.65 9.14
N ALA A 189 26.01 35.46 8.63
CA ALA A 189 25.02 34.52 8.12
C ALA A 189 24.05 34.10 9.23
N GLY A 190 22.79 33.86 8.89
CA GLY A 190 21.83 33.30 9.83
C GLY A 190 22.24 31.89 10.27
N GLY A 191 21.95 31.54 11.51
CA GLY A 191 22.19 30.19 12.02
C GLY A 191 21.23 29.20 11.37
N ASP A 192 21.74 28.11 10.81
CA ASP A 192 20.91 26.95 10.51
C ASP A 192 20.19 26.49 11.80
N SER A 193 19.08 25.77 11.68
CA SER A 193 18.35 25.28 12.87
C SER A 193 19.29 24.68 13.93
N GLY A 194 19.10 25.05 15.19
CA GLY A 194 19.92 24.63 16.34
C GLY A 194 21.35 25.18 16.37
N GLN A 195 21.70 26.13 15.49
CA GLN A 195 23.02 26.77 15.46
C GLN A 195 22.91 28.27 15.76
N ALA A 196 23.97 28.83 16.33
CA ALA A 196 24.10 30.28 16.48
C ALA A 196 24.22 30.94 15.11
N GLY A 197 23.89 32.24 15.04
CA GLY A 197 24.24 33.05 13.88
C GLY A 197 25.75 33.21 13.69
N GLY A 198 26.15 33.69 12.51
CA GLY A 198 27.51 34.10 12.20
C GLY A 198 27.81 35.52 12.71
N GLN A 199 29.05 35.76 13.12
CA GLN A 199 29.57 37.10 13.39
C GLN A 199 29.83 37.85 12.08
N GLY A 200 29.46 39.13 12.02
CA GLY A 200 29.86 40.03 10.93
C GLY A 200 31.27 40.59 11.13
N GLU A 201 32.05 40.76 10.06
CA GLU A 201 33.39 41.35 10.16
C GLU A 201 33.39 42.86 10.47
N ASN A 202 34.46 43.36 11.09
CA ASN A 202 34.74 44.78 11.39
C ASN A 202 33.81 45.52 12.38
N ALA A 203 32.72 44.91 12.83
CA ALA A 203 32.08 45.35 14.05
C ALA A 203 32.89 44.79 15.23
N VAL A 204 33.70 45.61 15.88
CA VAL A 204 34.27 45.21 17.17
C VAL A 204 33.05 45.02 18.09
N SER A 205 32.75 43.77 18.46
CA SER A 205 31.72 43.36 19.44
C SER A 205 30.29 43.04 18.96
N ALA A 206 29.94 43.08 17.66
CA ALA A 206 28.60 42.58 17.26
C ALA A 206 28.55 41.05 17.42
N THR A 207 27.75 40.55 18.37
CA THR A 207 27.65 39.10 18.62
C THR A 207 26.41 38.50 17.96
N PRO A 208 26.48 37.22 17.55
CA PRO A 208 25.35 36.57 16.90
C PRO A 208 24.29 36.20 17.92
N GLY A 209 23.06 36.02 17.43
CA GLY A 209 22.01 35.42 18.24
C GLY A 209 22.37 33.99 18.61
N ALA A 210 22.14 33.62 19.86
CA ALA A 210 22.33 32.25 20.33
C ALA A 210 21.21 31.33 19.78
N PRO A 211 21.49 30.03 19.58
CA PRO A 211 20.48 29.08 19.15
C PRO A 211 19.44 28.85 20.24
N GLY A 212 18.26 28.39 19.82
CA GLY A 212 17.30 27.79 20.75
C GLY A 212 17.83 26.46 21.27
N SER A 213 17.40 26.07 22.46
CA SER A 213 17.73 24.79 23.08
C SER A 213 16.48 24.05 23.54
N PRO A 214 16.55 22.72 23.76
CA PRO A 214 15.44 21.98 24.34
C PRO A 214 14.97 22.53 25.70
N THR A 215 15.84 23.26 26.42
CA THR A 215 15.54 23.82 27.75
C THR A 215 15.13 25.30 27.75
N GLY A 216 15.17 25.98 26.59
CA GLY A 216 14.76 27.38 26.51
C GLY A 216 15.24 28.11 25.25
N PRO A 217 14.73 29.33 25.03
CA PRO A 217 15.12 30.17 23.90
C PRO A 217 16.57 30.65 24.01
N GLY A 218 17.13 31.08 22.88
CA GLY A 218 18.46 31.67 22.78
C GLY A 218 18.45 33.17 23.12
N SER A 219 19.57 33.66 23.64
CA SER A 219 19.81 35.07 23.90
C SER A 219 20.07 35.87 22.62
N GLY A 220 19.68 37.14 22.63
CA GLY A 220 20.07 38.13 21.65
C GLY A 220 21.57 38.44 21.69
N GLY A 221 22.08 38.87 20.55
CA GLY A 221 23.45 39.33 20.37
C GLY A 221 23.60 40.80 20.75
N ILE A 222 24.80 41.18 21.17
CA ILE A 222 25.18 42.56 21.49
C ILE A 222 25.43 43.31 20.18
N GLY A 223 25.08 44.59 20.13
CA GLY A 223 25.40 45.45 18.99
C GLY A 223 26.90 45.77 18.89
N GLY A 224 27.35 46.03 17.67
CA GLY A 224 28.74 46.35 17.37
C GLY A 224 29.11 47.80 17.65
N TRP A 225 30.38 48.01 17.97
CA TRP A 225 30.97 49.32 18.17
C TRP A 225 31.68 49.78 16.89
N ASN A 226 31.58 51.07 16.57
CA ASN A 226 32.48 51.71 15.62
C ASN A 226 33.51 52.60 16.37
N LEU A 227 34.58 52.99 15.68
CA LEU A 227 35.64 53.90 16.10
C LEU A 227 35.18 55.30 16.56
N SER A 228 33.87 55.59 16.57
CA SER A 228 33.24 56.88 16.89
C SER A 228 32.24 56.84 18.06
N ASP A 229 32.33 55.83 18.95
CA ASP A 229 31.54 55.68 20.19
C ASP A 229 30.02 55.44 20.02
N PHE A 230 29.55 55.05 18.84
CA PHE A 230 28.15 54.63 18.65
C PHE A 230 28.02 53.11 18.73
N GLU A 231 27.16 52.65 19.64
CA GLU A 231 26.80 51.25 19.82
C GLU A 231 25.61 50.91 18.93
N GLY A 232 25.70 49.83 18.14
CA GLY A 232 24.51 49.24 17.51
C GLY A 232 23.53 48.73 18.57
N GLU A 233 22.26 48.60 18.23
CA GLU A 233 21.31 48.01 19.16
C GLU A 233 21.57 46.51 19.32
N ALA A 234 21.35 46.00 20.54
CA ALA A 234 21.34 44.57 20.79
C ALA A 234 20.11 43.92 20.12
N GLY A 235 20.28 42.69 19.67
CA GLY A 235 19.14 41.85 19.30
C GLY A 235 18.33 41.49 20.54
N ALA A 236 17.04 41.25 20.37
CA ALA A 236 16.19 40.76 21.43
C ALA A 236 16.45 39.26 21.70
N ASP A 237 16.19 38.83 22.93
CA ASP A 237 16.13 37.41 23.28
C ASP A 237 14.94 36.75 22.57
N GLY A 238 15.09 35.45 22.27
CA GLY A 238 13.97 34.64 21.84
C GLY A 238 12.99 34.37 23.00
N GLY A 239 11.77 33.99 22.64
CA GLY A 239 10.73 33.52 23.55
C GLY A 239 10.26 32.10 23.22
N TRP A 240 9.35 31.60 24.04
CA TRP A 240 8.62 30.37 23.76
C TRP A 240 7.72 30.60 22.54
N GLY A 241 8.04 29.95 21.41
CA GLY A 241 7.30 30.09 20.16
C GLY A 241 7.67 31.29 19.28
N ARG A 242 8.60 32.18 19.67
CA ARG A 242 8.99 33.34 18.85
C ARG A 242 10.49 33.63 18.92
N GLY A 243 11.12 33.87 17.77
CA GLY A 243 12.48 34.37 17.67
C GLY A 243 12.59 35.84 18.06
N GLY A 244 13.73 36.20 18.64
CA GLY A 244 14.07 37.57 18.97
C GLY A 244 14.28 38.39 17.70
N ASP A 245 13.85 39.65 17.74
CA ASP A 245 14.05 40.60 16.66
C ASP A 245 15.54 41.02 16.62
N GLY A 246 16.07 41.24 15.41
CA GLY A 246 17.45 41.71 15.23
C GLY A 246 17.61 43.18 15.61
N GLY A 247 18.78 43.54 16.16
CA GLY A 247 19.09 44.91 16.55
C GLY A 247 19.25 45.83 15.34
N TRP A 248 18.92 47.12 15.50
CA TRP A 248 19.11 48.13 14.48
C TRP A 248 20.56 48.59 14.35
N ALA A 249 20.94 48.97 13.13
CA ALA A 249 22.16 49.74 12.88
C ALA A 249 21.87 51.22 13.16
N ILE A 250 22.79 51.92 13.84
CA ILE A 250 22.62 53.36 14.11
C ILE A 250 23.35 54.17 13.05
N SER A 251 22.63 55.07 12.37
CA SER A 251 23.22 56.08 11.49
C SER A 251 23.77 57.25 12.29
N HIS A 252 24.99 57.69 11.97
CA HIS A 252 25.53 58.93 12.51
C HIS A 252 24.78 60.14 11.91
N PRO A 253 24.28 61.10 12.71
CA PRO A 253 23.45 62.19 12.21
C PRO A 253 24.16 63.12 11.20
N ASN A 254 25.49 63.21 11.28
CA ASN A 254 26.30 64.07 10.40
C ASN A 254 26.98 63.33 9.23
N THR A 255 26.79 62.02 9.07
CA THR A 255 27.34 61.29 7.91
C THR A 255 26.28 60.37 7.33
N THR A 256 26.13 60.33 6.01
CA THR A 256 25.24 59.37 5.31
C THR A 256 25.74 57.92 5.39
N GLN A 257 26.70 57.63 6.26
CA GLN A 257 27.33 56.34 6.46
C GLN A 257 26.86 55.74 7.79
N TYR A 258 26.37 54.51 7.72
CA TYR A 258 25.99 53.69 8.87
C TYR A 258 27.23 52.96 9.37
N HIS A 259 27.55 53.17 10.66
CA HIS A 259 28.84 52.82 11.22
C HIS A 259 28.79 51.62 12.17
N SER A 260 27.70 51.40 12.90
CA SER A 260 27.56 50.25 13.81
C SER A 260 26.68 49.15 13.21
N GLY A 261 27.05 47.89 13.46
CA GLY A 261 26.23 46.72 13.15
C GLY A 261 25.32 46.35 14.31
N GLY A 262 24.07 45.98 14.03
CA GLY A 262 23.14 45.48 15.06
C GLY A 262 23.47 44.05 15.50
N GLY A 263 23.10 43.72 16.73
CA GLY A 263 23.20 42.36 17.26
C GLY A 263 22.17 41.41 16.63
N GLY A 264 22.51 40.14 16.48
CA GLY A 264 21.56 39.14 15.96
C GLY A 264 20.47 38.81 16.99
N GLY A 265 19.23 38.61 16.55
CA GLY A 265 18.16 38.15 17.43
C GLY A 265 18.38 36.72 17.90
N GLY A 266 18.10 36.45 19.18
CA GLY A 266 18.16 35.11 19.74
C GLY A 266 17.10 34.20 19.13
N ALA A 267 17.39 32.91 18.95
CA ALA A 267 16.36 32.00 18.47
C ALA A 267 15.26 31.78 19.52
N GLY A 268 14.02 31.63 19.07
CA GLY A 268 12.94 31.15 19.92
C GLY A 268 13.12 29.67 20.25
N TRP A 269 12.21 29.11 21.05
CA TRP A 269 12.20 27.67 21.28
C TRP A 269 12.09 26.91 19.93
N PRO A 270 11.15 27.24 19.02
CA PRO A 270 11.17 26.68 17.66
C PRO A 270 11.46 27.70 16.54
N GLY A 271 11.26 29.00 16.76
CA GLY A 271 11.40 30.05 15.74
C GLY A 271 12.83 30.57 15.55
N GLY A 272 13.19 30.96 14.32
CA GLY A 272 14.48 31.58 14.03
C GLY A 272 14.53 33.04 14.47
N GLY A 273 15.67 33.49 15.00
CA GLY A 273 15.90 34.90 15.34
C GLY A 273 16.18 35.76 14.11
N GLY A 274 15.88 37.06 14.17
CA GLY A 274 16.14 38.01 13.09
C GLY A 274 17.63 38.36 12.95
N GLY A 275 18.07 38.69 11.74
CA GLY A 275 19.43 39.21 11.52
C GLY A 275 19.58 40.64 12.05
N GLY A 276 20.75 40.97 12.58
CA GLY A 276 21.11 42.32 12.99
C GLY A 276 21.37 43.24 11.79
N GLY A 277 20.96 44.50 11.91
CA GLY A 277 21.09 45.48 10.85
C GLY A 277 22.55 45.74 10.47
N GLY A 278 22.79 46.02 9.18
CA GLY A 278 24.14 46.26 8.65
C GLY A 278 24.24 47.55 7.83
N GLY A 279 25.38 48.21 7.94
CA GLY A 279 25.76 49.43 7.22
C GLY A 279 26.92 49.22 6.25
N ARG A 280 27.40 50.30 5.61
CA ARG A 280 28.57 50.25 4.71
C ARG A 280 29.83 49.78 5.45
N ASP A 281 29.99 50.25 6.67
CA ASP A 281 31.23 50.13 7.42
C ASP A 281 31.14 49.18 8.62
N GLY A 282 29.91 48.89 9.09
CA GLY A 282 29.63 47.94 10.18
C GLY A 282 28.71 46.81 9.75
N ASN A 283 29.19 45.56 9.81
CA ASN A 283 28.37 44.39 9.54
C ASN A 283 27.56 44.02 10.79
N GLY A 284 26.26 43.80 10.63
CA GLY A 284 25.45 43.17 11.68
C GLY A 284 25.78 41.69 11.87
N ALA A 285 25.28 41.10 12.95
CA ALA A 285 25.41 39.66 13.20
C ALA A 285 24.16 38.89 12.75
N GLY A 286 24.30 37.60 12.44
CA GLY A 286 23.17 36.75 12.07
C GLY A 286 22.31 36.36 13.28
N GLY A 287 21.03 36.08 13.03
CA GLY A 287 20.11 35.55 14.04
C GLY A 287 20.37 34.06 14.32
N GLY A 288 19.99 33.59 15.52
CA GLY A 288 20.09 32.17 15.89
C GLY A 288 19.01 31.30 15.24
N GLY A 289 19.28 30.02 15.01
CA GLY A 289 18.30 29.03 14.53
C GLY A 289 17.53 28.35 15.67
N GLY A 290 16.25 28.05 15.45
CA GLY A 290 15.37 27.44 16.46
C GLY A 290 15.71 25.97 16.77
N THR A 291 15.10 25.38 17.80
CA THR A 291 15.39 24.00 18.24
C THR A 291 14.33 22.99 17.78
N SER A 292 14.78 21.76 17.48
CA SER A 292 13.88 20.66 17.09
C SER A 292 13.37 19.89 18.30
N PHE A 293 12.13 19.42 18.23
CA PHE A 293 11.50 18.62 19.28
C PHE A 293 10.69 17.46 18.69
N SER A 294 10.74 16.29 19.36
CA SER A 294 9.85 15.15 19.09
C SER A 294 9.58 14.39 20.38
N ILE A 295 8.33 14.00 20.61
CA ILE A 295 7.91 13.18 21.76
C ILE A 295 8.02 11.66 21.51
N PHE A 296 8.30 11.24 20.27
CA PHE A 296 8.07 9.87 19.79
C PHE A 296 9.16 8.82 20.17
N GLY A 297 9.82 8.96 21.32
CA GLY A 297 10.73 7.95 21.88
C GLY A 297 12.22 8.12 21.53
N PRO A 298 13.08 7.10 21.78
CA PRO A 298 14.55 7.22 21.73
C PRO A 298 15.12 7.31 20.31
N ASP A 299 14.36 6.88 19.29
CA ASP A 299 14.74 7.07 17.90
C ASP A 299 14.51 8.53 17.54
N ALA A 300 15.57 9.33 17.64
CA ALA A 300 15.53 10.73 17.25
C ALA A 300 15.08 10.84 15.79
N PRO A 301 14.23 11.82 15.44
CA PRO A 301 13.86 12.05 14.05
C PRO A 301 15.11 12.22 13.19
N THR A 302 15.06 11.71 11.96
CA THR A 302 16.15 11.99 11.01
C THR A 302 16.14 13.49 10.73
N ARG A 303 17.25 14.16 11.03
CA ARG A 303 17.37 15.60 10.94
C ARG A 303 18.32 16.00 9.82
N THR A 304 17.79 16.76 8.87
CA THR A 304 18.58 17.43 7.83
C THR A 304 18.20 18.90 7.76
N HIS A 305 18.82 19.66 6.86
CA HIS A 305 18.44 21.06 6.62
C HIS A 305 17.24 21.11 5.67
N GLY A 306 16.39 22.12 5.88
CA GLY A 306 15.26 22.42 5.00
C GLY A 306 15.70 22.70 3.57
N ASP A 307 14.77 22.49 2.65
CA ASP A 307 14.89 22.76 1.22
C ASP A 307 14.29 24.14 0.83
N GLY A 308 13.98 24.98 1.83
CA GLY A 308 13.33 26.27 1.65
C GLY A 308 11.83 26.20 1.38
N THR A 309 11.19 25.03 1.48
CA THR A 309 9.74 24.88 1.29
C THR A 309 9.09 24.33 2.57
N PRO A 310 8.60 25.22 3.46
CA PRO A 310 7.91 24.83 4.67
C PRO A 310 6.68 23.98 4.36
N ARG A 311 6.55 22.86 5.06
CA ARG A 311 5.44 21.92 4.86
C ARG A 311 5.30 20.94 6.01
N VAL A 312 4.13 20.33 6.10
CA VAL A 312 3.90 19.07 6.79
C VAL A 312 3.48 18.01 5.78
N VAL A 313 4.04 16.81 5.90
CA VAL A 313 3.62 15.65 5.12
C VAL A 313 3.29 14.49 6.06
N PHE A 314 2.10 13.91 5.88
CA PHE A 314 1.69 12.68 6.55
C PHE A 314 1.65 11.54 5.52
N THR A 315 2.31 10.43 5.80
CA THR A 315 2.30 9.24 4.94
C THR A 315 1.88 8.01 5.73
N TYR A 316 0.95 7.22 5.19
CA TYR A 316 0.47 5.99 5.79
C TYR A 316 0.13 4.93 4.73
N ILE A 317 -0.10 3.69 5.17
CA ILE A 317 -0.54 2.58 4.31
C ILE A 317 -2.03 2.30 4.53
N ASP A 318 -2.84 2.35 3.47
CA ASP A 318 -4.25 1.94 3.48
C ASP A 318 -4.38 0.47 3.08
N HIS A 319 -4.35 -0.42 4.07
CA HIS A 319 -4.53 -1.85 3.85
C HIS A 319 -5.93 -2.24 3.35
N ARG A 320 -6.92 -1.33 3.33
CA ARG A 320 -8.28 -1.63 2.83
C ARG A 320 -8.34 -1.65 1.30
N VAL A 321 -7.27 -1.29 0.63
CA VAL A 321 -7.14 -1.40 -0.83
C VAL A 321 -6.09 -2.44 -1.25
N ASP A 322 -5.49 -3.17 -0.30
CA ASP A 322 -4.57 -4.28 -0.58
C ASP A 322 -5.34 -5.62 -0.63
N PRO A 323 -5.56 -6.22 -1.81
CA PRO A 323 -6.30 -7.47 -1.88
C PRO A 323 -5.47 -8.65 -1.36
N PRO A 324 -6.04 -9.51 -0.50
CA PRO A 324 -5.34 -10.71 -0.04
C PRO A 324 -5.04 -11.64 -1.22
N THR A 325 -4.10 -12.58 -1.04
CA THR A 325 -3.86 -13.63 -2.03
C THR A 325 -4.56 -14.93 -1.66
N VAL A 326 -4.82 -15.77 -2.66
CA VAL A 326 -5.41 -17.10 -2.49
C VAL A 326 -4.66 -18.15 -3.32
N HIS A 327 -4.47 -19.32 -2.72
CA HIS A 327 -3.87 -20.48 -3.36
C HIS A 327 -4.78 -21.69 -3.19
N THR A 328 -5.07 -22.39 -4.29
CA THR A 328 -5.78 -23.68 -4.26
C THR A 328 -4.81 -24.83 -4.42
N SER A 329 -4.98 -25.88 -3.61
CA SER A 329 -4.18 -27.10 -3.69
C SER A 329 -4.30 -27.74 -5.09
N PRO A 330 -3.18 -28.17 -5.70
CA PRO A 330 -3.22 -28.86 -6.98
C PRO A 330 -4.08 -30.13 -6.92
N LEU A 331 -4.86 -30.36 -7.97
CA LEU A 331 -5.55 -31.62 -8.18
C LEU A 331 -4.89 -32.41 -9.32
N PRO A 332 -4.80 -33.75 -9.20
CA PRO A 332 -4.41 -34.57 -10.33
C PRO A 332 -5.46 -34.47 -11.43
N ALA A 333 -5.03 -34.49 -12.69
CA ALA A 333 -5.96 -34.43 -13.83
C ALA A 333 -6.98 -35.60 -13.84
N THR A 334 -6.63 -36.72 -13.23
CA THR A 334 -7.51 -37.88 -13.01
C THR A 334 -7.35 -38.36 -11.59
N THR A 335 -8.46 -38.57 -10.90
CA THR A 335 -8.49 -39.23 -9.59
C THR A 335 -9.34 -40.49 -9.67
N MET A 336 -8.99 -41.50 -8.90
CA MET A 336 -9.64 -42.82 -8.94
C MET A 336 -10.71 -42.99 -7.86
N THR A 337 -10.75 -42.08 -6.89
CA THR A 337 -11.58 -42.16 -5.68
C THR A 337 -12.47 -40.93 -5.56
N SER A 338 -13.62 -41.13 -4.93
CA SER A 338 -14.52 -40.08 -4.43
C SER A 338 -14.76 -40.37 -2.95
N PRO A 339 -14.84 -39.36 -2.07
CA PRO A 339 -14.80 -37.92 -2.35
C PRO A 339 -13.44 -37.42 -2.82
N VAL A 340 -13.44 -36.28 -3.51
CA VAL A 340 -12.24 -35.51 -3.85
C VAL A 340 -12.02 -34.47 -2.77
N THR A 341 -10.83 -34.43 -2.19
CA THR A 341 -10.44 -33.39 -1.22
C THR A 341 -9.98 -32.14 -1.97
N LEU A 342 -10.67 -31.03 -1.73
CA LEU A 342 -10.31 -29.69 -2.18
C LEU A 342 -9.58 -28.99 -1.04
N GLY A 343 -8.56 -28.20 -1.35
CA GLY A 343 -7.77 -27.47 -0.35
C GLY A 343 -7.43 -26.07 -0.83
N TRP A 344 -7.33 -25.13 0.10
CA TRP A 344 -6.96 -23.76 -0.19
C TRP A 344 -6.27 -23.11 1.01
N SER A 345 -5.54 -22.04 0.73
CA SER A 345 -4.91 -21.16 1.70
C SER A 345 -4.89 -19.73 1.14
N GLY A 346 -4.51 -18.76 1.97
CA GLY A 346 -4.33 -17.38 1.55
C GLY A 346 -3.27 -16.71 2.39
N THR A 347 -2.76 -15.60 1.89
CA THR A 347 -1.81 -14.74 2.61
C THR A 347 -2.27 -13.30 2.54
N ASP A 348 -2.11 -12.59 3.63
CA ASP A 348 -2.40 -11.18 3.76
C ASP A 348 -1.47 -10.61 4.84
N ALA A 349 -0.97 -9.39 4.65
CA ALA A 349 0.00 -8.79 5.56
C ALA A 349 -0.70 -8.29 6.85
N ILE A 350 -1.70 -7.42 6.67
CA ILE A 350 -2.53 -6.84 7.73
C ILE A 350 -3.89 -6.59 7.09
N PRO A 351 -5.01 -7.04 7.70
CA PRO A 351 -5.16 -7.59 9.05
C PRO A 351 -5.08 -9.13 9.09
N GLY A 352 -4.72 -9.77 7.98
CA GLY A 352 -4.72 -11.21 7.83
C GLY A 352 -6.02 -11.73 7.18
N ILE A 353 -6.01 -13.02 6.83
CA ILE A 353 -7.16 -13.66 6.20
C ILE A 353 -8.27 -13.91 7.22
N ALA A 354 -9.44 -13.31 7.00
CA ALA A 354 -10.62 -13.53 7.82
C ALA A 354 -11.43 -14.76 7.36
N SER A 355 -11.63 -14.93 6.05
CA SER A 355 -12.46 -16.01 5.52
C SER A 355 -12.16 -16.35 4.05
N TYR A 356 -12.84 -17.38 3.54
CA TYR A 356 -12.78 -17.81 2.16
C TYR A 356 -14.17 -18.05 1.57
N ASP A 357 -14.32 -17.75 0.28
CA ASP A 357 -15.41 -18.27 -0.53
C ASP A 357 -14.87 -19.37 -1.44
N VAL A 358 -15.62 -20.45 -1.58
CA VAL A 358 -15.26 -21.57 -2.46
C VAL A 358 -16.42 -21.88 -3.37
N ARG A 359 -16.14 -22.00 -4.67
CA ARG A 359 -17.14 -22.38 -5.67
C ARG A 359 -16.65 -23.54 -6.51
N TYR A 360 -17.58 -24.32 -7.03
CA TYR A 360 -17.29 -25.45 -7.89
C TYR A 360 -18.22 -25.47 -9.11
N ARG A 361 -17.79 -26.15 -10.16
CA ARG A 361 -18.66 -26.52 -11.29
C ARG A 361 -18.37 -27.96 -11.69
N LYS A 362 -19.39 -28.65 -12.19
CA LYS A 362 -19.31 -30.07 -12.55
C LYS A 362 -19.72 -30.27 -14.01
N ALA A 363 -19.21 -31.36 -14.59
CA ALA A 363 -19.69 -31.91 -15.84
C ALA A 363 -19.92 -33.41 -15.68
N THR A 364 -20.96 -33.93 -16.32
CA THR A 364 -21.03 -35.37 -16.61
C THR A 364 -20.15 -35.68 -17.82
N TRP A 365 -19.82 -36.95 -18.02
CA TRP A 365 -18.97 -37.35 -19.16
C TRP A 365 -19.54 -36.99 -20.54
N LYS A 366 -20.85 -36.74 -20.67
CA LYS A 366 -21.51 -36.32 -21.92
C LYS A 366 -21.72 -34.81 -22.04
N ALA A 367 -21.75 -34.08 -20.93
CA ALA A 367 -22.12 -32.66 -20.90
C ALA A 367 -20.89 -31.75 -20.78
N ASN A 368 -21.04 -30.46 -21.09
CA ASN A 368 -20.04 -29.44 -20.77
C ASN A 368 -20.02 -29.14 -19.26
N LEU A 369 -19.03 -28.36 -18.80
CA LEU A 369 -19.03 -27.82 -17.45
C LEU A 369 -20.23 -26.87 -17.29
N GLY A 370 -20.99 -27.06 -16.21
CA GLY A 370 -22.11 -26.19 -15.87
C GLY A 370 -21.67 -24.84 -15.29
N ALA A 371 -22.66 -24.08 -14.83
CA ALA A 371 -22.42 -22.83 -14.10
C ALA A 371 -21.69 -23.08 -12.78
N TRP A 372 -21.05 -22.04 -12.25
CA TRP A 372 -20.46 -22.05 -10.92
C TRP A 372 -21.56 -22.16 -9.85
N THR A 373 -21.29 -22.97 -8.82
CA THR A 373 -22.13 -23.15 -7.64
C THR A 373 -21.30 -22.89 -6.40
N THR A 374 -21.80 -22.07 -5.47
CA THR A 374 -21.14 -21.84 -4.19
C THR A 374 -21.09 -23.14 -3.39
N LEU A 375 -19.89 -23.53 -2.96
CA LEU A 375 -19.66 -24.67 -2.07
C LEU A 375 -19.68 -24.23 -0.61
N LEU A 376 -18.96 -23.15 -0.32
CA LEU A 376 -18.80 -22.53 0.99
C LEU A 376 -18.72 -21.02 0.76
N ALA A 377 -19.28 -20.25 1.68
CA ALA A 377 -19.16 -18.80 1.71
C ALA A 377 -18.69 -18.40 3.11
N ASP A 378 -17.85 -17.37 3.19
CA ASP A 378 -17.28 -16.81 4.42
C ASP A 378 -16.80 -17.90 5.42
N THR A 379 -16.12 -18.93 4.92
CA THR A 379 -15.63 -20.04 5.75
C THR A 379 -14.20 -19.82 6.23
N THR A 380 -13.88 -20.24 7.45
CA THR A 380 -12.49 -20.29 7.96
C THR A 380 -11.81 -21.64 7.69
N THR A 381 -12.56 -22.66 7.26
CA THR A 381 -11.99 -23.96 6.90
C THR A 381 -11.12 -23.83 5.66
N THR A 382 -10.03 -24.60 5.59
CA THR A 382 -9.10 -24.61 4.44
C THR A 382 -9.20 -25.86 3.56
N THR A 383 -10.12 -26.77 3.87
CA THR A 383 -10.33 -27.99 3.08
C THR A 383 -11.81 -28.40 3.03
N ARG A 384 -12.20 -29.10 1.95
CA ARG A 384 -13.54 -29.70 1.82
C ARG A 384 -13.53 -30.94 0.94
N ASN A 385 -14.19 -31.99 1.41
CA ASN A 385 -14.46 -33.18 0.61
C ASN A 385 -15.71 -32.97 -0.27
N LEU A 386 -15.58 -33.26 -1.57
CA LEU A 386 -16.66 -33.13 -2.55
C LEU A 386 -16.91 -34.45 -3.27
N ASN A 387 -18.15 -34.93 -3.21
CA ASN A 387 -18.57 -36.12 -3.94
C ASN A 387 -18.69 -35.85 -5.45
N VAL A 388 -18.06 -36.73 -6.24
CA VAL A 388 -18.05 -36.66 -7.70
C VAL A 388 -18.51 -38.00 -8.26
N ALA A 389 -19.50 -37.95 -9.15
CA ALA A 389 -19.99 -39.17 -9.80
C ALA A 389 -18.92 -39.78 -10.71
N ARG A 390 -19.00 -41.10 -10.93
CA ARG A 390 -18.13 -41.81 -11.88
C ARG A 390 -18.28 -41.20 -13.27
N GLY A 391 -17.16 -40.96 -13.95
CA GLY A 391 -17.14 -40.22 -15.23
C GLY A 391 -17.37 -38.71 -15.10
N GLY A 392 -17.55 -38.20 -13.89
CA GLY A 392 -17.74 -36.78 -13.63
C GLY A 392 -16.42 -36.04 -13.60
N GLN A 393 -16.44 -34.81 -14.09
CA GLN A 393 -15.40 -33.82 -13.86
C GLN A 393 -15.91 -32.80 -12.84
N VAL A 394 -15.01 -32.38 -11.96
CA VAL A 394 -15.23 -31.24 -11.07
C VAL A 394 -14.08 -30.27 -11.22
N CYS A 395 -14.42 -28.99 -11.19
CA CYS A 395 -13.49 -27.88 -11.14
C CYS A 395 -13.86 -26.99 -9.96
N TYR A 396 -12.86 -26.42 -9.27
CA TYR A 396 -13.09 -25.51 -8.15
C TYR A 396 -12.17 -24.29 -8.21
N GLN A 397 -12.63 -23.23 -7.56
CA GLN A 397 -11.90 -22.00 -7.29
C GLN A 397 -12.18 -21.57 -5.84
N ALA A 398 -11.23 -20.85 -5.26
CA ALA A 398 -11.40 -20.18 -3.99
C ALA A 398 -11.06 -18.69 -4.15
N ARG A 399 -11.55 -17.85 -3.26
CA ARG A 399 -11.02 -16.49 -3.01
C ARG A 399 -10.94 -16.28 -1.52
N SER A 400 -9.96 -15.50 -1.08
CA SER A 400 -9.84 -15.06 0.31
C SER A 400 -10.53 -13.72 0.53
N ARG A 401 -10.88 -13.46 1.78
CA ARG A 401 -11.32 -12.18 2.31
C ARG A 401 -10.45 -11.82 3.50
N ASP A 402 -9.96 -10.60 3.56
CA ASP A 402 -9.21 -10.10 4.71
C ASP A 402 -10.16 -9.62 5.84
N GLY A 403 -9.59 -9.17 6.95
CA GLY A 403 -10.36 -8.58 8.07
C GLY A 403 -11.03 -7.24 7.77
N HIS A 404 -10.67 -6.55 6.69
CA HIS A 404 -11.34 -5.33 6.23
C HIS A 404 -12.48 -5.61 5.22
N GLY A 405 -12.68 -6.87 4.84
CA GLY A 405 -13.69 -7.29 3.88
C GLY A 405 -13.24 -7.27 2.42
N VAL A 406 -12.00 -6.89 2.14
CA VAL A 406 -11.38 -6.90 0.81
C VAL A 406 -11.23 -8.33 0.33
N THR A 407 -11.67 -8.61 -0.91
CA THR A 407 -11.59 -9.95 -1.47
C THR A 407 -10.51 -10.08 -2.53
N SER A 408 -9.80 -11.20 -2.53
CA SER A 408 -8.93 -11.57 -3.64
C SER A 408 -9.74 -11.79 -4.93
N PRO A 409 -9.11 -11.70 -6.11
CA PRO A 409 -9.62 -12.36 -7.30
C PRO A 409 -9.84 -13.86 -7.04
N TRP A 410 -10.76 -14.47 -7.79
CA TRP A 410 -10.90 -15.92 -7.77
C TRP A 410 -9.59 -16.58 -8.23
N SER A 411 -9.18 -17.64 -7.53
CA SER A 411 -7.99 -18.42 -7.84
C SER A 411 -7.99 -18.97 -9.26
N THR A 412 -6.83 -19.43 -9.73
CA THR A 412 -6.80 -20.30 -10.92
C THR A 412 -7.70 -21.52 -10.71
N GLU A 413 -8.40 -21.92 -11.77
CA GLU A 413 -9.28 -23.09 -11.71
C GLU A 413 -8.46 -24.39 -11.60
N ARG A 414 -8.87 -25.28 -10.69
CA ARG A 414 -8.31 -26.61 -10.54
C ARG A 414 -9.37 -27.66 -10.82
N CYS A 415 -9.08 -28.57 -11.76
CA CYS A 415 -10.01 -29.62 -12.17
C CYS A 415 -9.45 -31.02 -11.96
N THR A 416 -10.32 -31.95 -11.58
CA THR A 416 -10.06 -33.39 -11.64
C THR A 416 -11.24 -34.13 -12.26
N THR A 417 -10.98 -35.33 -12.78
CA THR A 417 -11.99 -36.17 -13.42
C THR A 417 -11.91 -37.59 -12.88
N LEU A 418 -13.06 -38.15 -12.53
CA LEU A 418 -13.18 -39.57 -12.24
C LEU A 418 -13.40 -40.35 -13.54
N PRO A 419 -12.77 -41.52 -13.73
CA PRO A 419 -13.06 -42.34 -14.88
C PRO A 419 -14.51 -42.85 -14.87
N LEU A 420 -15.05 -43.08 -16.06
CA LEU A 420 -16.18 -43.96 -16.25
C LEU A 420 -15.77 -45.40 -16.02
N ASP A 421 -16.69 -46.15 -15.45
CA ASP A 421 -16.64 -47.61 -15.35
C ASP A 421 -16.57 -48.25 -16.75
N ASP A 422 -15.83 -49.35 -16.88
CA ASP A 422 -15.69 -50.09 -18.14
C ASP A 422 -17.05 -50.51 -18.75
N ARG A 423 -18.11 -50.65 -17.93
CA ARG A 423 -19.49 -50.96 -18.38
C ARG A 423 -20.16 -49.85 -19.16
N ALA A 424 -19.65 -48.62 -19.11
CA ALA A 424 -20.12 -47.56 -19.99
C ALA A 424 -19.73 -47.79 -21.47
N LEU A 425 -18.74 -48.65 -21.75
CA LEU A 425 -18.28 -48.94 -23.10
C LEU A 425 -19.13 -50.04 -23.76
N LYS A 426 -19.67 -49.76 -24.95
CA LYS A 426 -20.39 -50.75 -25.76
C LYS A 426 -19.38 -51.75 -26.35
N ALA A 427 -19.48 -53.01 -25.95
CA ALA A 427 -18.58 -54.08 -26.39
C ALA A 427 -19.09 -54.80 -27.64
N SER A 428 -18.21 -55.09 -28.59
CA SER A 428 -18.48 -56.06 -29.67
C SER A 428 -18.56 -57.49 -29.13
N ARG A 429 -19.05 -58.45 -29.93
CA ARG A 429 -18.97 -59.88 -29.60
C ARG A 429 -17.51 -60.29 -29.32
N GLY A 430 -17.28 -61.05 -28.24
CA GLY A 430 -15.98 -61.60 -27.84
C GLY A 430 -15.31 -60.93 -26.64
N TRP A 431 -15.95 -59.94 -26.02
CA TRP A 431 -15.55 -59.40 -24.71
C TRP A 431 -16.26 -60.12 -23.58
N LYS A 432 -15.58 -60.26 -22.44
CA LYS A 432 -16.13 -60.77 -21.18
C LYS A 432 -16.00 -59.69 -20.11
N ARG A 433 -16.98 -59.60 -19.20
CA ARG A 433 -16.88 -58.75 -18.01
C ARG A 433 -16.45 -59.60 -16.83
N VAL A 434 -15.54 -59.09 -16.04
CA VAL A 434 -14.99 -59.78 -14.85
C VAL A 434 -15.02 -58.83 -13.66
N THR A 435 -15.09 -59.40 -12.45
CA THR A 435 -15.08 -58.66 -11.19
C THR A 435 -13.77 -58.89 -10.43
N GLY A 436 -13.43 -57.95 -9.53
CA GLY A 436 -12.30 -58.10 -8.62
C GLY A 436 -11.82 -56.78 -8.02
N ALA A 437 -11.41 -56.79 -6.75
CA ALA A 437 -11.02 -55.60 -5.97
C ALA A 437 -9.87 -54.78 -6.58
N ARG A 438 -9.02 -55.43 -7.38
CA ARG A 438 -7.90 -54.78 -8.10
C ARG A 438 -8.35 -53.90 -9.27
N PHE A 439 -9.56 -54.09 -9.79
CA PHE A 439 -10.07 -53.30 -10.91
C PHE A 439 -10.71 -52.00 -10.44
N LEU A 440 -10.75 -51.01 -11.32
CA LEU A 440 -11.47 -49.76 -11.02
C LEU A 440 -12.95 -50.10 -10.82
N TYR A 441 -13.53 -49.62 -9.71
CA TYR A 441 -14.92 -49.91 -9.32
C TYR A 441 -15.28 -51.41 -9.23
N GLY A 442 -14.27 -52.27 -9.09
CA GLY A 442 -14.47 -53.71 -8.93
C GLY A 442 -14.76 -54.47 -10.23
N THR A 443 -14.68 -53.83 -11.41
CA THR A 443 -14.99 -54.46 -12.70
C THR A 443 -13.96 -54.19 -13.78
N ALA A 444 -13.81 -55.12 -14.73
CA ALA A 444 -13.04 -54.93 -15.94
C ALA A 444 -13.67 -55.62 -17.15
N THR A 445 -13.42 -55.07 -18.33
CA THR A 445 -13.77 -55.67 -19.62
C THR A 445 -12.54 -56.28 -20.26
N THR A 446 -12.59 -57.59 -20.55
CA THR A 446 -11.44 -58.35 -21.03
C THR A 446 -11.73 -59.17 -22.27
N THR A 447 -10.72 -59.34 -23.11
CA THR A 447 -10.72 -60.27 -24.24
C THR A 447 -9.30 -60.70 -24.52
N ASN A 448 -9.13 -61.85 -25.18
CA ASN A 448 -7.89 -62.31 -25.79
C ASN A 448 -8.01 -62.42 -27.32
N GLN A 449 -9.10 -61.91 -27.90
CA GLN A 449 -9.34 -61.97 -29.34
C GLN A 449 -8.86 -60.70 -30.04
N LYS A 450 -8.31 -60.84 -31.25
CA LYS A 450 -7.90 -59.73 -32.12
C LYS A 450 -9.12 -59.09 -32.80
N GLY A 451 -9.06 -57.78 -33.03
CA GLY A 451 -10.03 -57.04 -33.82
C GLY A 451 -11.33 -56.68 -33.10
N ARG A 452 -11.44 -56.96 -31.80
CA ARG A 452 -12.63 -56.67 -30.98
C ARG A 452 -12.64 -55.20 -30.58
N THR A 453 -13.82 -54.61 -30.45
CA THR A 453 -13.98 -53.18 -30.18
C THR A 453 -14.77 -52.90 -28.90
N LEU A 454 -14.38 -51.81 -28.22
CA LEU A 454 -15.16 -51.13 -27.19
C LEU A 454 -15.41 -49.70 -27.66
N THR A 455 -16.66 -49.25 -27.59
CA THR A 455 -17.07 -47.97 -28.18
C THR A 455 -17.76 -47.08 -27.16
N LEU A 456 -17.35 -45.81 -27.09
CA LEU A 456 -18.03 -44.74 -26.38
C LEU A 456 -18.49 -43.67 -27.38
N LYS A 457 -19.81 -43.49 -27.51
CA LYS A 457 -20.40 -42.49 -28.41
C LYS A 457 -20.68 -41.17 -27.67
N GLY A 458 -20.71 -40.07 -28.43
CA GLY A 458 -21.09 -38.75 -27.89
C GLY A 458 -20.07 -38.18 -26.91
N VAL A 459 -18.78 -38.48 -27.10
CA VAL A 459 -17.71 -37.88 -26.29
C VAL A 459 -17.47 -36.49 -26.84
N PRO A 460 -17.67 -35.41 -26.07
CA PRO A 460 -17.44 -34.07 -26.56
C PRO A 460 -15.93 -33.75 -26.58
N GLN A 461 -15.57 -32.57 -27.05
CA GLN A 461 -14.18 -32.11 -27.11
C GLN A 461 -13.53 -32.05 -25.72
N GLY A 462 -12.21 -32.22 -25.66
CA GLY A 462 -11.45 -32.18 -24.41
C GLY A 462 -10.33 -33.22 -24.33
N ARG A 463 -10.06 -33.73 -23.13
CA ARG A 463 -9.04 -34.76 -22.88
C ARG A 463 -9.69 -36.12 -22.65
N ALA A 464 -8.98 -37.18 -23.04
CA ALA A 464 -9.40 -38.54 -22.73
C ALA A 464 -8.19 -39.39 -22.28
N ALA A 465 -8.46 -40.39 -21.46
CA ALA A 465 -7.47 -41.37 -21.05
C ALA A 465 -8.14 -42.74 -20.86
N LEU A 466 -7.37 -43.82 -20.98
CA LEU A 466 -7.86 -45.16 -20.65
C LEU A 466 -7.30 -45.60 -19.30
N VAL A 467 -8.14 -46.25 -18.51
CA VAL A 467 -7.73 -46.95 -17.30
C VAL A 467 -7.66 -48.44 -17.64
N VAL A 468 -6.46 -49.02 -17.53
CA VAL A 468 -6.17 -50.37 -17.98
C VAL A 468 -5.33 -51.13 -16.98
N THR A 469 -5.34 -52.46 -17.07
CA THR A 469 -4.35 -53.29 -16.41
C THR A 469 -3.21 -53.64 -17.37
N LYS A 470 -1.98 -53.26 -16.99
CA LYS A 470 -0.75 -53.73 -17.64
C LYS A 470 -0.25 -55.00 -16.95
N ALA A 471 0.29 -55.95 -17.71
CA ALA A 471 0.91 -57.18 -17.18
C ALA A 471 1.73 -57.89 -18.26
N ARG A 472 2.68 -58.74 -17.85
CA ARG A 472 3.48 -59.56 -18.77
C ARG A 472 2.57 -60.43 -19.64
N GLY A 473 2.86 -60.51 -20.93
CA GLY A 473 2.07 -61.26 -21.91
C GLY A 473 0.77 -60.57 -22.34
N SER A 474 0.48 -59.35 -21.86
CA SER A 474 -0.73 -58.63 -22.27
C SER A 474 -0.64 -58.13 -23.72
N GLY A 475 -1.81 -57.92 -24.32
CA GLY A 475 -1.97 -57.51 -25.71
C GLY A 475 -1.74 -56.03 -25.96
N ALA A 476 -2.08 -55.59 -27.17
CA ALA A 476 -1.96 -54.20 -27.59
C ALA A 476 -3.31 -53.66 -28.08
N LEU A 477 -3.44 -52.35 -27.97
CA LEU A 477 -4.65 -51.60 -28.29
C LEU A 477 -4.35 -50.52 -29.31
N GLU A 478 -5.35 -50.23 -30.11
CA GLU A 478 -5.41 -49.06 -30.97
C GLU A 478 -6.67 -48.27 -30.59
N VAL A 479 -6.53 -46.97 -30.38
CA VAL A 479 -7.64 -46.07 -30.08
C VAL A 479 -7.91 -45.20 -31.30
N ARG A 480 -9.18 -45.05 -31.63
CA ARG A 480 -9.67 -44.25 -32.75
C ARG A 480 -10.64 -43.18 -32.29
N TYR A 481 -10.56 -42.00 -32.90
CA TYR A 481 -11.59 -40.96 -32.81
C TYR A 481 -12.27 -40.85 -34.17
N ALA A 482 -13.61 -41.03 -34.19
CA ALA A 482 -14.41 -40.99 -35.42
C ALA A 482 -13.81 -41.85 -36.56
N GLY A 483 -13.30 -43.04 -36.22
CA GLY A 483 -12.70 -43.99 -37.18
C GLY A 483 -11.20 -43.80 -37.47
N LYS A 484 -10.62 -42.62 -37.20
CA LYS A 484 -9.19 -42.34 -37.38
C LYS A 484 -8.37 -42.79 -36.18
N VAL A 485 -7.27 -43.52 -36.42
CA VAL A 485 -6.35 -43.96 -35.36
C VAL A 485 -5.65 -42.75 -34.75
N VAL A 486 -5.69 -42.64 -33.42
CA VAL A 486 -5.04 -41.56 -32.66
C VAL A 486 -3.93 -42.06 -31.75
N LYS A 487 -3.98 -43.32 -31.30
CA LYS A 487 -2.90 -43.91 -30.50
C LYS A 487 -2.86 -45.41 -30.65
N ARG A 488 -1.66 -45.97 -30.73
CA ARG A 488 -1.37 -47.41 -30.57
C ARG A 488 -0.49 -47.59 -29.34
N PHE A 489 -0.75 -48.60 -28.52
CA PHE A 489 0.11 -48.88 -27.37
C PHE A 489 -0.02 -50.34 -26.90
N SER A 490 1.04 -50.83 -26.27
CA SER A 490 1.10 -52.15 -25.65
C SER A 490 0.68 -52.10 -24.18
N LEU A 491 -0.01 -53.13 -23.71
CA LEU A 491 -0.27 -53.39 -22.29
C LEU A 491 0.77 -54.34 -21.67
N ASN A 492 1.67 -54.90 -22.47
CA ASN A 492 2.75 -55.75 -21.98
C ASN A 492 3.71 -54.94 -21.11
N GLY A 493 4.06 -55.46 -19.94
CA GLY A 493 5.02 -54.84 -19.03
C GLY A 493 4.81 -55.28 -17.59
N THR A 494 5.42 -54.57 -16.65
CA THR A 494 5.22 -54.81 -15.21
C THR A 494 3.75 -54.70 -14.83
N THR A 495 3.29 -55.61 -13.97
CA THR A 495 1.90 -55.65 -13.54
C THR A 495 1.52 -54.36 -12.83
N LYS A 496 0.60 -53.61 -13.42
CA LYS A 496 0.05 -52.37 -12.85
C LYS A 496 -1.44 -52.30 -13.14
N HIS A 497 -2.24 -52.39 -12.10
CA HIS A 497 -3.68 -52.18 -12.17
C HIS A 497 -4.00 -50.68 -12.21
N LYS A 498 -5.15 -50.32 -12.77
CA LYS A 498 -5.64 -48.93 -12.84
C LYS A 498 -4.62 -47.97 -13.49
N ALA A 499 -3.82 -48.46 -14.43
CA ALA A 499 -2.83 -47.66 -15.13
C ALA A 499 -3.54 -46.68 -16.08
N VAL A 500 -3.23 -45.40 -15.95
CA VAL A 500 -3.77 -44.35 -16.84
C VAL A 500 -2.92 -44.23 -18.09
N VAL A 501 -3.55 -44.34 -19.26
CA VAL A 501 -2.93 -44.10 -20.55
C VAL A 501 -3.59 -42.88 -21.19
N ASN A 502 -2.89 -41.74 -21.13
CA ASN A 502 -3.35 -40.50 -21.75
C ASN A 502 -3.49 -40.67 -23.27
N LEU A 503 -4.58 -40.18 -23.81
CA LEU A 503 -4.84 -40.13 -25.25
C LEU A 503 -4.61 -38.71 -25.77
N PRO A 504 -4.38 -38.54 -27.08
CA PRO A 504 -4.39 -37.20 -27.68
C PRO A 504 -5.70 -36.47 -27.39
N PRO A 505 -5.68 -35.14 -27.17
CA PRO A 505 -6.90 -34.37 -26.96
C PRO A 505 -7.90 -34.49 -28.14
N LEU A 506 -9.18 -34.55 -27.81
CA LEU A 506 -10.27 -34.45 -28.77
C LEU A 506 -10.49 -32.98 -29.14
N LYS A 507 -10.19 -32.62 -30.39
CA LYS A 507 -10.42 -31.27 -30.92
C LYS A 507 -11.90 -30.95 -31.21
N LYS A 508 -12.73 -31.99 -31.33
CA LYS A 508 -14.18 -31.91 -31.56
C LYS A 508 -14.86 -33.12 -30.93
N GLY A 509 -16.18 -33.07 -30.77
CA GLY A 509 -16.94 -34.23 -30.34
C GLY A 509 -16.75 -35.43 -31.27
N ALA A 510 -16.59 -36.62 -30.71
CA ALA A 510 -16.31 -37.84 -31.46
C ALA A 510 -16.86 -39.10 -30.78
N THR A 511 -16.92 -40.18 -31.56
CA THR A 511 -16.98 -41.54 -31.01
C THR A 511 -15.56 -42.02 -30.77
N ILE A 512 -15.29 -42.51 -29.55
CA ILE A 512 -14.03 -43.19 -29.21
C ILE A 512 -14.23 -44.69 -29.39
N THR A 513 -13.38 -45.30 -30.21
CA THR A 513 -13.35 -46.76 -30.42
C THR A 513 -11.99 -47.31 -30.01
N ILE A 514 -11.98 -48.25 -29.08
CA ILE A 514 -10.80 -48.99 -28.63
C ILE A 514 -10.83 -50.34 -29.35
N ARG A 515 -9.77 -50.70 -30.07
CA ARG A 515 -9.68 -51.95 -30.84
C ARG A 515 -8.48 -52.77 -30.40
N THR A 516 -8.68 -54.07 -30.18
CA THR A 516 -7.56 -55.00 -29.93
C THR A 516 -6.79 -55.30 -31.21
N THR A 517 -5.46 -55.25 -31.15
CA THR A 517 -4.60 -55.48 -32.31
C THR A 517 -3.88 -56.83 -32.29
N THR A 518 -3.92 -57.53 -31.16
CA THR A 518 -3.27 -58.84 -30.96
C THR A 518 -4.24 -59.89 -30.41
N ARG A 519 -3.82 -61.17 -30.39
CA ARG A 519 -4.55 -62.30 -29.77
C ARG A 519 -4.11 -62.57 -28.31
N ARG A 520 -3.65 -61.53 -27.60
CA ARG A 520 -3.17 -61.60 -26.22
C ARG A 520 -4.17 -60.94 -25.27
N PRO A 521 -4.20 -61.30 -23.98
CA PRO A 521 -5.16 -60.74 -23.02
C PRO A 521 -5.05 -59.21 -22.91
N VAL A 522 -6.20 -58.54 -22.96
CA VAL A 522 -6.32 -57.10 -22.64
C VAL A 522 -7.37 -56.90 -21.56
N ARG A 523 -7.20 -55.90 -20.71
CA ARG A 523 -8.12 -55.56 -19.62
C ARG A 523 -8.31 -54.05 -19.54
N ILE A 524 -9.54 -53.61 -19.76
CA ILE A 524 -9.96 -52.21 -19.66
C ILE A 524 -10.79 -52.07 -18.39
N ASP A 525 -10.35 -51.19 -17.49
CA ASP A 525 -10.99 -50.95 -16.20
C ASP A 525 -11.88 -49.68 -16.26
N GLY A 526 -11.62 -48.76 -17.20
CA GLY A 526 -12.41 -47.55 -17.36
C GLY A 526 -11.89 -46.59 -18.43
N ILE A 527 -12.58 -45.46 -18.58
CA ILE A 527 -12.22 -44.38 -19.51
C ILE A 527 -12.46 -43.01 -18.87
N VAL A 528 -11.48 -42.12 -18.96
CA VAL A 528 -11.58 -40.73 -18.53
C VAL A 528 -12.03 -39.88 -19.70
N VAL A 529 -12.99 -38.99 -19.46
CA VAL A 529 -13.47 -37.98 -20.40
C VAL A 529 -13.55 -36.66 -19.66
N ALA A 530 -12.67 -35.72 -19.98
CA ALA A 530 -12.56 -34.43 -19.31
C ALA A 530 -12.73 -33.29 -20.34
N ARG A 531 -13.33 -32.18 -19.93
CA ARG A 531 -13.34 -30.90 -20.63
C ARG A 531 -12.03 -30.17 -20.41
N LYS A 532 -11.73 -29.27 -21.35
CA LYS A 532 -10.71 -28.25 -21.15
C LYS A 532 -11.26 -27.14 -20.28
#